data_AF-A0A8B8AZP5-F1
#
_entry.id   AF-A0A8B8AZP5-F1
#
_cell.length_a   1.000
_cell.length_b   1.000
_cell.length_c   1.000
_cell.angle_alpha   90.00
_cell.angle_beta   90.00
_cell.angle_gamma   90.00
#
_symmetry.space_group_name_H-M   'P 1'
#
loop_
_entity.id
_entity.type
_entity.pdbx_description
1 polymer ?
#
loop_
_entity_poly.entity_id
_entity_poly.type
_entity_poly.pdbx_seq_one_letter_code
_entity_poly.pdbx_strand_id
1 'polypeptide(L)'
;MDKNRKIIIHKDETNERKIAANWGLVKRNVKLSDVVDPLIENGIITPDQWMDIKSRQVGEPEKMEEFLYILLKQKSEAFEVFKNSLRSTGFQHIADCLGGTPKYGSYNQMEPDLKSMINNQTAEEKDHKNTTETQQKEDRGDQNSASSSKSADTVRQKDLDQMKQEIKDELRNIRQNLESERKQDRDQFLVLQREHKHLQNDFEKLRRQKCELSERLGDLLKVVDGLKEKLEEKEREYLELKKINNELKDDLMRQNLDHSKVNTMKEKEKEELEKKLQKKTDEYKLLQGMIETLKSDHEERLNRLRAINKEKVRLEGEHKKVLTDKKDAEIKFQALDRQAKEARIKHENEVCDLQSNIKTTLMRIEELEKDKSELAQRLNVSERENEGLKLENKKLEDGLRKTEGEKDILSTRLRQYDLQKYTVPNFSSVVRHQNFTAQARPPPKPQWRRGNQGK
;
A
#
# COMPACT_ATOMS: atom_id res chain seq x y z
N MET A 1 39.54 -14.76 33.26
CA MET A 1 38.43 -15.66 33.63
C MET A 1 37.71 -16.05 32.35
N ASP A 2 38.24 -17.03 31.62
CA ASP A 2 37.63 -17.51 30.37
C ASP A 2 37.16 -18.95 30.55
N LYS A 3 35.84 -19.14 30.51
CA LYS A 3 35.21 -20.46 30.39
C LYS A 3 34.30 -20.48 29.17
N ASN A 4 34.89 -20.33 27.99
CA ASN A 4 34.29 -20.77 26.74
C ASN A 4 34.40 -22.30 26.64
N ARG A 5 33.48 -23.03 27.29
CA ARG A 5 33.24 -24.44 26.97
C ARG A 5 32.27 -24.51 25.81
N LYS A 6 32.82 -24.73 24.60
CA LYS A 6 32.07 -25.30 23.47
C LYS A 6 31.43 -26.60 23.95
N ILE A 7 30.11 -26.60 24.15
CA ILE A 7 29.32 -27.81 24.32
C ILE A 7 29.30 -28.49 22.96
N ILE A 8 30.17 -29.48 22.78
CA ILE A 8 30.08 -30.42 21.68
C ILE A 8 28.88 -31.31 22.03
N ILE A 9 27.73 -31.02 21.42
CA ILE A 9 26.54 -31.87 21.50
C ILE A 9 26.90 -33.15 20.74
N HIS A 10 27.09 -34.25 21.47
CA HIS A 10 27.12 -35.58 20.88
C HIS A 10 25.76 -35.79 20.20
N LYS A 11 25.75 -35.74 18.86
CA LYS A 11 24.59 -36.12 18.05
C LYS A 11 24.37 -37.61 18.24
N ASP A 12 23.26 -37.98 18.87
CA ASP A 12 22.80 -39.36 18.93
C ASP A 12 22.35 -39.77 17.51
N GLU A 13 23.28 -40.26 16.69
CA GLU A 13 23.05 -40.76 15.32
C GLU A 13 21.88 -41.77 15.25
N THR A 14 21.57 -42.42 16.37
CA THR A 14 20.45 -43.36 16.51
C THR A 14 19.08 -42.69 16.42
N ASN A 15 18.91 -41.48 16.96
CA ASN A 15 17.64 -40.77 16.93
C ASN A 15 17.39 -40.12 15.57
N GLU A 16 18.44 -39.59 14.94
CA GLU A 16 18.35 -39.06 13.57
C GLU A 16 17.89 -40.15 12.59
N ARG A 17 18.45 -41.37 12.69
CA ARG A 17 18.02 -42.52 11.85
C ARG A 17 16.57 -42.93 12.12
N LYS A 18 16.11 -42.90 13.38
CA LYS A 18 14.73 -43.26 13.74
C LYS A 18 13.71 -42.27 13.18
N ILE A 19 14.01 -40.97 13.23
CA ILE A 19 13.17 -39.92 12.63
C ILE A 19 13.20 -40.04 11.12
N ALA A 20 14.37 -40.22 10.51
CA ALA A 20 14.51 -40.36 9.06
C ALA A 20 13.75 -41.57 8.50
N ALA A 21 13.82 -42.72 9.17
CA ALA A 21 13.10 -43.94 8.76
C ALA A 21 11.57 -43.79 8.82
N ASN A 22 11.06 -42.98 9.75
CA ASN A 22 9.63 -42.76 9.96
C ASN A 22 9.16 -41.38 9.45
N TRP A 23 10.00 -40.66 8.72
CA TRP A 23 9.76 -39.26 8.32
C TRP A 23 8.45 -39.08 7.56
N GLY A 24 8.23 -39.93 6.56
CA GLY A 24 7.02 -39.91 5.75
C GLY A 24 5.76 -40.30 6.52
N LEU A 25 5.89 -41.14 7.55
CA LEU A 25 4.77 -41.54 8.41
C LEU A 25 4.34 -40.38 9.29
N VAL A 26 5.30 -39.69 9.91
CA VAL A 26 5.04 -38.53 10.78
C VAL A 26 4.42 -37.37 9.98
N LYS A 27 5.01 -37.00 8.82
CA LYS A 27 4.49 -35.92 7.95
C LYS A 27 3.03 -36.11 7.50
N ARG A 28 2.60 -37.36 7.30
CA ARG A 28 1.26 -37.66 6.76
C ARG A 28 0.18 -37.81 7.82
N ASN A 29 0.56 -38.13 9.05
CA ASN A 29 -0.41 -38.54 10.09
C ASN A 29 -0.43 -37.63 11.32
N VAL A 30 0.55 -36.73 11.48
CA VAL A 30 0.65 -35.85 12.65
C VAL A 30 0.51 -34.40 12.18
N LYS A 31 -0.45 -33.66 12.77
CA LYS A 31 -0.49 -32.21 12.63
C LYS A 31 0.38 -31.57 13.68
N LEU A 32 1.14 -30.56 13.30
CA LEU A 32 2.07 -29.90 14.20
C LEU A 32 1.32 -29.23 15.37
N SER A 33 0.11 -28.71 15.14
CA SER A 33 -0.75 -28.14 16.19
C SER A 33 -1.03 -29.10 17.35
N ASP A 34 -1.08 -30.40 17.08
CA ASP A 34 -1.51 -31.39 18.06
C ASP A 34 -0.37 -31.79 18.99
N VAL A 35 0.87 -31.40 18.68
CA VAL A 35 2.07 -31.80 19.43
C VAL A 35 2.93 -30.61 19.86
N VAL A 36 2.59 -29.39 19.46
CA VAL A 36 3.42 -28.20 19.67
C VAL A 36 3.40 -27.68 21.11
N ASP A 37 2.27 -27.76 21.81
CA ASP A 37 2.13 -27.16 23.15
C ASP A 37 3.12 -27.77 24.16
N PRO A 38 3.25 -29.12 24.29
CA PRO A 38 4.25 -29.71 25.17
C PRO A 38 5.68 -29.39 24.74
N LEU A 39 5.93 -29.13 23.46
CA LEU A 39 7.25 -28.79 22.93
C LEU A 39 7.66 -27.35 23.26
N ILE A 40 6.68 -26.43 23.31
CA ILE A 40 6.89 -25.05 23.77
C ILE A 40 7.10 -25.04 25.28
N GLU A 41 6.29 -25.78 26.05
CA GLU A 41 6.42 -25.88 27.51
C GLU A 41 7.78 -26.42 27.94
N ASN A 42 8.34 -27.37 27.20
CA ASN A 42 9.67 -27.93 27.45
C ASN A 42 10.82 -27.11 26.80
N GLY A 43 10.53 -25.96 26.20
CA GLY A 43 11.53 -25.06 25.64
C GLY A 43 12.27 -25.59 24.40
N ILE A 44 11.69 -26.56 23.69
CA ILE A 44 12.28 -27.17 22.49
C ILE A 44 12.05 -26.28 21.26
N ILE A 45 10.87 -25.67 21.18
CA ILE A 45 10.49 -24.67 20.18
C ILE A 45 10.19 -23.38 20.92
N THR A 46 10.76 -22.26 20.46
CA THR A 46 10.34 -20.96 21.01
C THR A 46 8.99 -20.55 20.41
N PRO A 47 8.12 -19.83 21.14
CA PRO A 47 6.87 -19.32 20.60
C PRO A 47 7.03 -18.56 19.29
N ASP A 48 8.13 -17.81 19.14
CA ASP A 48 8.45 -17.08 17.91
C ASP A 48 8.72 -18.01 16.73
N GLN A 49 9.51 -19.08 16.93
CA GLN A 49 9.77 -20.09 15.90
C GLN A 49 8.49 -20.81 15.45
N TRP A 50 7.59 -21.10 16.41
CA TRP A 50 6.29 -21.67 16.09
C TRP A 50 5.44 -20.69 15.27
N MET A 51 5.39 -19.42 15.67
CA MET A 51 4.63 -18.40 14.95
C MET A 51 5.17 -18.18 13.52
N ASP A 52 6.48 -18.26 13.32
CA ASP A 52 7.11 -18.20 12.00
C ASP A 52 6.70 -19.40 11.11
N ILE A 53 6.70 -20.63 11.65
CA ILE A 53 6.26 -21.82 10.90
C ILE A 53 4.74 -21.76 10.62
N LYS A 54 3.96 -21.32 11.60
CA LYS A 54 2.50 -21.26 11.51
C LYS A 54 2.02 -20.22 10.49
N SER A 55 2.69 -19.08 10.40
CA SER A 55 2.35 -17.95 9.53
C SER A 55 2.67 -18.17 8.05
N ARG A 56 3.53 -19.15 7.71
CA ARG A 56 3.80 -19.53 6.32
C ARG A 56 2.57 -20.15 5.66
N GLN A 57 2.26 -19.70 4.44
CA GLN A 57 1.22 -20.28 3.58
C GLN A 57 1.72 -21.58 2.89
N VAL A 58 2.20 -22.53 3.70
CA VAL A 58 2.59 -23.88 3.25
C VAL A 58 1.66 -24.92 3.88
N GLY A 59 1.56 -26.11 3.29
CA GLY A 59 0.71 -27.18 3.80
C GLY A 59 1.20 -27.72 5.15
N GLU A 60 0.33 -28.41 5.88
CA GLU A 60 0.68 -29.08 7.14
C GLU A 60 1.88 -30.05 7.02
N PRO A 61 2.02 -30.85 5.94
CA PRO A 61 3.20 -31.70 5.75
C PRO A 61 4.51 -30.90 5.68
N GLU A 62 4.51 -29.76 5.01
CA GLU A 62 5.68 -28.88 4.88
C GLU A 62 6.01 -28.19 6.20
N LYS A 63 5.01 -27.77 6.99
CA LYS A 63 5.21 -27.24 8.35
C LYS A 63 5.82 -28.29 9.27
N MET A 64 5.30 -29.52 9.19
CA MET A 64 5.82 -30.64 9.98
C MET A 64 7.26 -30.99 9.57
N GLU A 65 7.59 -30.88 8.29
CA GLU A 65 8.95 -31.09 7.79
C GLU A 65 9.95 -30.07 8.35
N GLU A 66 9.61 -28.78 8.31
CA GLU A 66 10.45 -27.74 8.92
C GLU A 66 10.65 -27.98 10.41
N PHE A 67 9.59 -28.38 11.11
CA PHE A 67 9.68 -28.75 12.52
C PHE A 67 10.58 -29.97 12.75
N LEU A 68 10.47 -31.04 11.97
CA LEU A 68 11.34 -32.22 12.10
C LEU A 68 12.82 -31.86 11.87
N TYR A 69 13.12 -30.90 10.98
CA TYR A 69 14.47 -30.37 10.82
C TYR A 69 14.97 -29.60 12.05
N ILE A 70 14.09 -28.87 12.73
CA ILE A 70 14.42 -28.20 14.00
C ILE A 70 14.67 -29.25 15.08
N LEU A 71 13.82 -30.27 15.16
CA LEU A 71 13.94 -31.37 16.12
C LEU A 71 15.28 -32.11 15.98
N LEU A 72 15.74 -32.34 14.75
CA LEU A 72 17.06 -32.92 14.46
C LEU A 72 18.24 -32.03 14.87
N LYS A 73 18.05 -30.71 14.96
CA LYS A 73 19.11 -29.77 15.36
C LYS A 73 19.18 -29.57 16.88
N GLN A 74 18.17 -30.02 17.61
CA GLN A 74 18.07 -29.89 19.07
C GLN A 74 18.74 -31.07 19.80
N LYS A 75 18.83 -30.96 21.14
CA LYS A 75 19.40 -32.02 22.00
C LYS A 75 18.52 -33.28 22.00
N SER A 76 19.09 -34.42 22.35
CA SER A 76 18.39 -35.72 22.40
C SER A 76 17.14 -35.74 23.29
N GLU A 77 17.10 -34.90 24.33
CA GLU A 77 15.92 -34.65 25.17
C GLU A 77 14.69 -34.22 24.36
N ALA A 78 14.89 -33.46 23.27
CA ALA A 78 13.81 -33.00 22.42
C ALA A 78 13.06 -34.16 21.72
N PHE A 79 13.78 -35.22 21.36
CA PHE A 79 13.19 -36.40 20.73
C PHE A 79 12.27 -37.17 21.69
N GLU A 80 12.67 -37.31 22.96
CA GLU A 80 11.85 -37.99 23.95
C GLU A 80 10.60 -37.18 24.32
N VAL A 81 10.72 -35.85 24.42
CA VAL A 81 9.54 -34.99 24.63
C VAL A 81 8.61 -35.06 23.42
N PHE A 82 9.12 -35.06 22.19
CA PHE A 82 8.30 -35.25 20.99
C PHE A 82 7.57 -36.60 20.99
N LYS A 83 8.27 -37.68 21.35
CA LYS A 83 7.67 -39.02 21.48
C LYS A 83 6.58 -39.05 22.55
N ASN A 84 6.83 -38.43 23.71
CA ASN A 84 5.83 -38.34 24.79
C ASN A 84 4.62 -37.48 24.38
N SER A 85 4.85 -36.41 23.62
CA SER A 85 3.78 -35.57 23.07
C SER A 85 2.88 -36.38 22.15
N LEU A 86 3.45 -37.16 21.22
CA LEU A 86 2.70 -38.08 20.37
C LEU A 86 1.87 -39.10 21.16
N ARG A 87 2.39 -39.61 22.28
CA ARG A 87 1.62 -40.52 23.15
C ARG A 87 0.46 -39.81 23.84
N SER A 88 0.69 -38.60 24.34
CA SER A 88 -0.32 -37.81 25.04
C SER A 88 -1.47 -37.36 24.13
N THR A 89 -1.22 -37.22 22.83
CA THR A 89 -2.19 -36.69 21.87
C THR A 89 -2.85 -37.78 21.01
N GLY A 90 -2.65 -39.05 21.37
CA GLY A 90 -3.32 -40.21 20.76
C GLY A 90 -2.58 -40.86 19.60
N PHE A 91 -1.40 -40.36 19.22
CA PHE A 91 -0.54 -40.94 18.18
C PHE A 91 0.41 -42.02 18.74
N GLN A 92 -0.10 -42.87 19.65
CA GLN A 92 0.68 -43.93 20.31
C GLN A 92 1.36 -44.87 19.31
N HIS A 93 0.66 -45.24 18.24
CA HIS A 93 1.19 -46.11 17.19
C HIS A 93 2.41 -45.51 16.46
N ILE A 94 2.45 -44.19 16.27
CA ILE A 94 3.59 -43.48 15.66
C ILE A 94 4.73 -43.36 16.66
N ALA A 95 4.42 -43.05 17.93
CA ALA A 95 5.41 -42.98 18.99
C ALA A 95 6.13 -44.32 19.21
N ASP A 96 5.43 -45.44 19.06
CA ASP A 96 6.00 -46.78 19.19
C ASP A 96 6.85 -47.19 17.97
N CYS A 97 6.45 -46.78 16.76
CA CYS A 97 7.30 -46.89 15.56
C CYS A 97 8.61 -46.09 15.68
N LEU A 98 8.54 -44.89 16.27
CA LEU A 98 9.72 -44.07 16.58
C LEU A 98 10.58 -44.65 17.71
N GLY A 99 9.95 -45.35 18.66
CA GLY A 99 10.61 -46.02 19.79
C GLY A 99 11.40 -47.28 19.40
N GLY A 100 11.21 -47.81 18.19
CA GLY A 100 11.86 -49.04 17.74
C GLY A 100 11.35 -50.30 18.43
N THR A 101 10.19 -50.24 19.07
CA THR A 101 9.50 -51.42 19.61
C THR A 101 8.40 -51.81 18.63
N PRO A 102 8.66 -52.73 17.67
CA PRO A 102 7.59 -53.27 16.85
C PRO A 102 6.71 -54.17 17.72
N LYS A 103 5.62 -53.61 18.26
CA LYS A 103 4.48 -54.38 18.77
C LYS A 103 3.47 -54.61 17.64
N TYR A 104 3.95 -55.20 16.54
CA TYR A 104 3.07 -55.89 15.60
C TYR A 104 3.83 -57.12 15.12
N GLY A 105 3.49 -58.25 15.72
CA GLY A 105 3.67 -59.50 15.02
C GLY A 105 2.87 -59.45 13.72
N SER A 106 3.46 -60.03 12.69
CA SER A 106 2.78 -60.77 11.65
C SER A 106 2.64 -60.16 10.25
N TYR A 107 2.99 -61.05 9.32
CA TYR A 107 2.68 -61.10 7.89
C TYR A 107 3.42 -60.09 7.00
N ASN A 108 4.65 -60.44 6.60
CA ASN A 108 5.00 -60.65 5.19
C ASN A 108 6.51 -60.89 5.03
N GLN A 109 6.92 -62.15 5.16
CA GLN A 109 8.14 -62.68 4.56
C GLN A 109 7.94 -64.19 4.38
N MET A 110 7.12 -64.53 3.38
CA MET A 110 7.18 -65.84 2.72
C MET A 110 7.70 -65.60 1.31
N GLU A 111 9.01 -65.71 1.20
CA GLU A 111 9.70 -65.97 -0.06
C GLU A 111 9.62 -67.50 -0.27
N PRO A 112 8.94 -68.03 -1.30
CA PRO A 112 9.02 -69.44 -1.61
C PRO A 112 10.26 -69.69 -2.46
N ASP A 113 11.33 -70.10 -1.80
CA ASP A 113 12.53 -70.67 -2.42
C ASP A 113 12.21 -72.09 -2.93
N LEU A 114 11.69 -72.17 -4.16
CA LEU A 114 11.39 -73.43 -4.86
C LEU A 114 12.64 -73.95 -5.58
N LYS A 115 13.62 -74.46 -4.82
CA LYS A 115 14.77 -75.20 -5.38
C LYS A 115 15.37 -76.21 -4.39
N SER A 116 14.55 -77.12 -3.89
CA SER A 116 15.03 -78.27 -3.12
C SER A 116 13.93 -79.33 -3.02
N MET A 117 13.81 -80.20 -4.03
CA MET A 117 13.29 -81.57 -3.87
C MET A 117 13.24 -82.29 -5.24
N ILE A 118 14.42 -82.66 -5.75
CA ILE A 118 14.56 -83.84 -6.60
C ILE A 118 15.80 -84.57 -6.09
N ASN A 119 15.61 -85.51 -5.16
CA ASN A 119 16.45 -86.70 -5.09
C ASN A 119 15.87 -87.78 -4.18
N ASN A 120 15.96 -89.02 -4.68
CA ASN A 120 16.05 -90.32 -3.98
C ASN A 120 14.76 -91.01 -3.54
N GLN A 121 14.32 -92.05 -4.28
CA GLN A 121 14.67 -93.48 -4.08
C GLN A 121 13.64 -94.40 -4.80
N THR A 122 13.98 -95.26 -5.77
CA THR A 122 14.66 -96.59 -5.78
C THR A 122 13.77 -97.78 -5.42
N ALA A 123 13.60 -98.73 -6.36
CA ALA A 123 13.56 -100.20 -6.20
C ALA A 123 13.32 -100.80 -7.60
N GLU A 124 14.33 -101.30 -8.32
CA GLU A 124 14.83 -102.69 -8.28
C GLU A 124 13.71 -103.76 -8.29
N GLU A 125 13.49 -104.40 -9.45
CA GLU A 125 13.19 -105.82 -9.47
C GLU A 125 13.85 -106.49 -10.67
N LYS A 126 14.49 -107.62 -10.37
CA LYS A 126 15.50 -108.33 -11.16
C LYS A 126 14.84 -109.43 -11.98
N ASP A 127 15.09 -109.43 -13.28
CA ASP A 127 15.05 -110.65 -14.09
C ASP A 127 16.24 -111.53 -13.74
N HIS A 128 16.00 -112.77 -13.27
CA HIS A 128 16.83 -113.97 -13.44
C HIS A 128 16.25 -115.12 -12.61
N LYS A 129 15.74 -116.20 -13.25
CA LYS A 129 16.32 -117.55 -13.14
C LYS A 129 15.59 -118.63 -13.92
N ASN A 130 16.42 -119.46 -14.53
CA ASN A 130 16.19 -120.72 -15.21
C ASN A 130 15.63 -121.85 -14.32
N THR A 131 15.34 -122.95 -15.04
CA THR A 131 15.74 -124.36 -14.80
C THR A 131 14.69 -125.33 -14.22
N THR A 132 14.20 -126.19 -15.14
CA THR A 132 14.16 -127.69 -15.13
C THR A 132 13.75 -128.46 -13.88
N GLU A 133 12.84 -129.43 -14.07
CA GLU A 133 13.05 -130.88 -13.85
C GLU A 133 11.86 -131.63 -14.48
N THR A 134 12.03 -132.46 -15.51
CA THR A 134 12.52 -133.85 -15.52
C THR A 134 11.53 -134.86 -14.94
N GLN A 135 11.27 -135.91 -15.74
CA GLN A 135 11.10 -137.34 -15.44
C GLN A 135 9.97 -137.89 -16.33
N GLN A 136 9.99 -139.08 -16.91
CA GLN A 136 10.92 -140.20 -16.98
C GLN A 136 10.31 -141.14 -18.05
N LYS A 137 11.16 -141.74 -18.91
CA LYS A 137 11.33 -143.20 -19.06
C LYS A 137 10.04 -144.04 -19.10
N GLU A 138 9.77 -144.60 -20.27
CA GLU A 138 9.57 -146.05 -20.37
C GLU A 138 10.62 -146.62 -21.34
N ASP A 139 11.54 -147.35 -20.73
CA ASP A 139 12.57 -148.20 -21.32
C ASP A 139 12.36 -149.55 -20.63
N ARG A 140 12.09 -150.60 -21.43
CA ARG A 140 12.62 -151.96 -21.29
C ARG A 140 11.81 -152.96 -22.09
N GLY A 141 12.51 -153.88 -22.77
CA GLY A 141 11.90 -155.14 -23.15
C GLY A 141 12.65 -155.96 -24.19
N ASP A 142 13.95 -156.12 -24.02
CA ASP A 142 14.82 -156.96 -24.85
C ASP A 142 14.58 -158.46 -24.58
N GLN A 143 14.64 -159.26 -25.65
CA GLN A 143 15.20 -160.62 -25.74
C GLN A 143 14.39 -161.91 -25.42
N ASN A 144 14.34 -162.76 -26.47
CA ASN A 144 14.77 -164.18 -26.52
C ASN A 144 13.90 -165.21 -25.76
N SER A 145 13.73 -166.46 -26.17
CA SER A 145 14.11 -167.26 -27.34
C SER A 145 13.39 -168.61 -27.16
N ALA A 146 12.83 -169.19 -28.23
CA ALA A 146 12.16 -170.49 -28.18
C ALA A 146 13.12 -171.60 -28.61
N SER A 147 13.36 -172.59 -27.74
CA SER A 147 13.70 -173.96 -28.17
C SER A 147 13.34 -175.03 -27.13
N SER A 148 12.75 -176.11 -27.67
CA SER A 148 12.91 -177.53 -27.32
C SER A 148 12.38 -178.16 -26.01
N SER A 149 11.46 -179.12 -26.23
CA SER A 149 11.35 -180.49 -25.68
C SER A 149 10.81 -180.79 -24.27
N LYS A 150 9.59 -181.40 -24.27
CA LYS A 150 9.08 -182.61 -23.56
C LYS A 150 9.55 -182.93 -22.11
N SER A 151 8.63 -182.90 -21.14
CA SER A 151 8.03 -184.09 -20.46
C SER A 151 7.29 -183.77 -19.13
N ALA A 152 6.10 -184.37 -18.96
CA ALA A 152 5.41 -184.78 -17.70
C ALA A 152 5.20 -183.74 -16.57
N ASP A 153 4.14 -182.91 -16.48
CA ASP A 153 2.67 -183.10 -16.41
C ASP A 153 2.01 -183.38 -15.03
N THR A 154 2.66 -183.02 -13.91
CA THR A 154 1.99 -182.97 -12.58
C THR A 154 2.34 -181.73 -11.71
N VAL A 155 3.17 -180.81 -12.21
CA VAL A 155 3.57 -179.55 -11.52
C VAL A 155 2.73 -178.33 -11.96
N ARG A 156 2.06 -178.41 -13.12
CA ARG A 156 1.39 -177.29 -13.82
C ARG A 156 0.19 -176.65 -13.10
N GLN A 157 -0.44 -177.34 -12.16
CA GLN A 157 -1.64 -176.81 -11.50
C GLN A 157 -1.30 -175.78 -10.41
N LYS A 158 -0.17 -175.97 -9.72
CA LYS A 158 0.27 -175.05 -8.66
C LYS A 158 0.76 -173.71 -9.21
N ASP A 159 1.43 -173.77 -10.36
CA ASP A 159 1.87 -172.59 -11.10
C ASP A 159 0.68 -171.80 -11.67
N LEU A 160 -0.40 -172.49 -12.07
CA LEU A 160 -1.61 -171.85 -12.56
C LEU A 160 -2.36 -171.09 -11.44
N ASP A 161 -2.45 -171.68 -10.25
CA ASP A 161 -3.09 -171.04 -9.10
C ASP A 161 -2.24 -169.88 -8.55
N GLN A 162 -0.91 -170.00 -8.61
CA GLN A 162 0.00 -168.90 -8.31
C GLN A 162 -0.15 -167.76 -9.32
N MET A 163 -0.21 -168.06 -10.61
CA MET A 163 -0.43 -167.05 -11.66
C MET A 163 -1.78 -166.35 -11.53
N LYS A 164 -2.86 -167.08 -11.16
CA LYS A 164 -4.17 -166.47 -10.86
C LYS A 164 -4.10 -165.53 -9.65
N GLN A 165 -3.33 -165.89 -8.63
CA GLN A 165 -3.16 -165.06 -7.45
C GLN A 165 -2.32 -163.81 -7.75
N GLU A 166 -1.27 -163.95 -8.54
CA GLU A 166 -0.46 -162.83 -9.05
C GLU A 166 -1.31 -161.87 -9.90
N ILE A 167 -2.10 -162.39 -10.85
CA ILE A 167 -3.05 -161.58 -11.63
C ILE A 167 -4.05 -160.87 -10.71
N LYS A 168 -4.55 -161.55 -9.67
CA LYS A 168 -5.51 -160.96 -8.73
C LYS A 168 -4.89 -159.85 -7.89
N ASP A 169 -3.63 -160.00 -7.49
CA ASP A 169 -2.92 -159.00 -6.71
C ASP A 169 -2.42 -157.84 -7.58
N GLU A 170 -2.05 -158.09 -8.84
CA GLU A 170 -1.83 -157.05 -9.85
C GLU A 170 -3.11 -156.27 -10.13
N LEU A 171 -4.24 -156.92 -10.34
CA LEU A 171 -5.53 -156.25 -10.50
C LEU A 171 -5.90 -155.44 -9.26
N ARG A 172 -5.54 -155.91 -8.06
CA ARG A 172 -5.73 -155.16 -6.81
C ARG A 172 -4.81 -153.94 -6.75
N ASN A 173 -3.56 -154.07 -7.18
CA ASN A 173 -2.58 -152.99 -7.23
C ASN A 173 -2.99 -151.93 -8.27
N ILE A 174 -3.38 -152.33 -9.48
CA ILE A 174 -3.91 -151.45 -10.53
C ILE A 174 -5.14 -150.71 -10.00
N ARG A 175 -6.05 -151.41 -9.31
CA ARG A 175 -7.23 -150.77 -8.72
C ARG A 175 -6.86 -149.75 -7.64
N GLN A 176 -5.88 -150.04 -6.79
CA GLN A 176 -5.41 -149.11 -5.77
C GLN A 176 -4.70 -147.90 -6.38
N ASN A 177 -3.86 -148.11 -7.40
CA ASN A 177 -3.19 -147.04 -8.13
C ASN A 177 -4.21 -146.12 -8.83
N LEU A 178 -5.18 -146.69 -9.56
CA LEU A 178 -6.26 -145.92 -10.20
C LEU A 178 -7.12 -145.16 -9.17
N GLU A 179 -7.38 -145.74 -8.00
CA GLU A 179 -8.11 -145.05 -6.95
C GLU A 179 -7.28 -143.92 -6.31
N SER A 180 -5.96 -144.11 -6.17
CA SER A 180 -5.05 -143.07 -5.69
C SER A 180 -4.91 -141.93 -6.69
N GLU A 181 -4.85 -142.23 -7.99
CA GLU A 181 -4.81 -141.25 -9.08
C GLU A 181 -6.13 -140.48 -9.16
N ARG A 182 -7.28 -141.15 -9.10
CA ARG A 182 -8.60 -140.49 -9.02
C ARG A 182 -8.73 -139.59 -7.79
N LYS A 183 -8.16 -140.00 -6.65
CA LYS A 183 -8.15 -139.17 -5.45
C LYS A 183 -7.26 -137.95 -5.65
N GLN A 184 -6.08 -138.12 -6.23
CA GLN A 184 -5.20 -137.01 -6.59
C GLN A 184 -5.88 -136.03 -7.56
N ASP A 185 -6.53 -136.52 -8.61
CA ASP A 185 -7.29 -135.70 -9.56
C ASP A 185 -8.43 -134.95 -8.87
N ARG A 186 -9.12 -135.60 -7.93
CA ARG A 186 -10.19 -134.98 -7.14
C ARG A 186 -9.64 -133.88 -6.23
N ASP A 187 -8.50 -134.10 -5.59
CA ASP A 187 -7.85 -133.11 -4.74
C ASP A 187 -7.33 -131.92 -5.57
N GLN A 188 -6.74 -132.18 -6.74
CA GLN A 188 -6.34 -131.14 -7.70
C GLN A 188 -7.54 -130.33 -8.19
N PHE A 189 -8.66 -130.99 -8.51
CA PHE A 189 -9.89 -130.32 -8.90
C PHE A 189 -10.42 -129.41 -7.77
N LEU A 190 -10.34 -129.83 -6.50
CA LEU A 190 -10.73 -129.00 -5.36
C LEU A 190 -9.79 -127.82 -5.12
N VAL A 191 -8.50 -127.94 -5.43
CA VAL A 191 -7.55 -126.81 -5.43
C VAL A 191 -7.91 -125.83 -6.53
N LEU A 192 -8.08 -126.30 -7.77
CA LEU A 192 -8.48 -125.46 -8.91
C LEU A 192 -9.83 -124.77 -8.66
N GLN A 193 -10.78 -125.46 -8.04
CA GLN A 193 -12.08 -124.86 -7.68
C GLN A 193 -11.93 -123.74 -6.64
N ARG A 194 -11.03 -123.90 -5.66
CA ARG A 194 -10.71 -122.84 -4.68
C ARG A 194 -10.01 -121.66 -5.34
N GLU A 195 -9.03 -121.92 -6.18
CA GLU A 195 -8.31 -120.89 -6.94
C GLU A 195 -9.26 -120.11 -7.86
N HIS A 196 -10.14 -120.81 -8.58
CA HIS A 196 -11.16 -120.18 -9.42
C HIS A 196 -12.07 -119.24 -8.60
N LYS A 197 -12.47 -119.67 -7.39
CA LYS A 197 -13.25 -118.83 -6.47
C LYS A 197 -12.47 -117.62 -5.98
N HIS A 198 -11.19 -117.76 -5.66
CA HIS A 198 -10.32 -116.64 -5.29
C HIS A 198 -10.18 -115.64 -6.44
N LEU A 199 -9.89 -116.14 -7.64
CA LEU A 199 -9.73 -115.31 -8.84
C LEU A 199 -11.04 -114.57 -9.19
N GLN A 200 -12.18 -115.22 -9.00
CA GLN A 200 -13.50 -114.60 -9.18
C GLN A 200 -13.73 -113.46 -8.19
N ASN A 201 -13.32 -113.63 -6.92
CA ASN A 201 -13.41 -112.56 -5.92
C ASN A 201 -12.48 -111.39 -6.24
N ASP A 202 -11.26 -111.67 -6.70
CA ASP A 202 -10.31 -110.63 -7.10
C ASP A 202 -10.81 -109.86 -8.32
N PHE A 203 -11.43 -110.55 -9.29
CA PHE A 203 -12.06 -109.92 -10.44
C PHE A 203 -13.20 -108.98 -10.02
N GLU A 204 -14.06 -109.41 -9.09
CA GLU A 204 -15.12 -108.55 -8.54
C GLU A 204 -14.55 -107.36 -7.75
N LYS A 205 -13.44 -107.54 -7.02
CA LYS A 205 -12.75 -106.43 -6.34
C LYS A 205 -12.19 -105.41 -7.34
N LEU A 206 -11.53 -105.87 -8.39
CA LEU A 206 -11.04 -105.01 -9.48
C LEU A 206 -12.18 -104.29 -10.18
N ARG A 207 -13.32 -104.96 -10.38
CA ARG A 207 -14.52 -104.37 -10.96
C ARG A 207 -15.07 -103.23 -10.09
N ARG A 208 -15.13 -103.41 -8.77
CA ARG A 208 -15.53 -102.34 -7.82
C ARG A 208 -14.57 -101.16 -7.84
N GLN A 209 -13.26 -101.43 -7.80
CA GLN A 209 -12.23 -100.39 -7.89
C GLN A 209 -12.33 -99.59 -9.19
N LYS A 210 -12.62 -100.26 -10.32
CA LYS A 210 -12.86 -99.59 -11.60
C LYS A 210 -14.07 -98.66 -11.55
N CYS A 211 -15.17 -99.07 -10.90
CA CYS A 211 -16.34 -98.22 -10.69
C CYS A 211 -16.01 -97.00 -9.82
N GLU A 212 -15.34 -97.20 -8.67
CA GLU A 212 -14.93 -96.12 -7.77
C GLU A 212 -14.01 -95.10 -8.45
N LEU A 213 -13.05 -95.58 -9.26
CA LEU A 213 -12.17 -94.70 -10.05
C LEU A 213 -12.95 -93.92 -11.11
N SER A 214 -13.94 -94.54 -11.75
CA SER A 214 -14.80 -93.87 -12.74
C SER A 214 -15.65 -92.78 -12.09
N GLU A 215 -16.17 -93.00 -10.89
CA GLU A 215 -16.94 -92.00 -10.13
C GLU A 215 -16.04 -90.82 -9.72
N ARG A 216 -14.85 -91.11 -9.17
CA ARG A 216 -13.86 -90.07 -8.82
C ARG A 216 -13.42 -89.26 -10.03
N LEU A 217 -13.24 -89.89 -11.19
CA LEU A 217 -12.91 -89.19 -12.42
C LEU A 217 -14.06 -88.27 -12.86
N GLY A 218 -15.31 -88.74 -12.74
CA GLY A 218 -16.50 -87.93 -13.01
C GLY A 218 -16.59 -86.70 -12.12
N ASP A 219 -16.33 -86.84 -10.82
CA ASP A 219 -16.33 -85.71 -9.88
C ASP A 219 -15.16 -84.75 -10.12
N LEU A 220 -13.98 -85.27 -10.47
CA LEU A 220 -12.84 -84.44 -10.84
C LEU A 220 -13.14 -83.60 -12.09
N LEU A 221 -13.80 -84.18 -13.09
CA LEU A 221 -14.23 -83.45 -14.29
C LEU A 221 -15.20 -82.31 -13.96
N LYS A 222 -16.19 -82.53 -13.08
CA LYS A 222 -17.08 -81.45 -12.60
C LYS A 222 -16.33 -80.33 -11.92
N VAL A 223 -15.30 -80.65 -11.12
CA VAL A 223 -14.46 -79.63 -10.47
C VAL A 223 -13.66 -78.85 -11.51
N VAL A 224 -13.10 -79.53 -12.52
CA VAL A 224 -12.36 -78.89 -13.62
C VAL A 224 -13.27 -77.94 -14.41
N ASP A 225 -14.50 -78.36 -14.73
CA ASP A 225 -15.49 -77.51 -15.41
C ASP A 225 -15.85 -76.29 -14.56
N GLY A 226 -16.10 -76.47 -13.26
CA GLY A 226 -16.37 -75.36 -12.35
C GLY A 226 -15.19 -74.40 -12.16
N LEU A 227 -13.94 -74.89 -12.22
CA LEU A 227 -12.76 -74.03 -12.23
C LEU A 227 -12.61 -73.25 -13.54
N LYS A 228 -12.96 -73.88 -14.66
CA LYS A 228 -12.94 -73.23 -15.97
C LYS A 228 -13.95 -72.08 -16.05
N GLU A 229 -15.18 -72.30 -15.58
CA GLU A 229 -16.21 -71.24 -15.52
C GLU A 229 -15.75 -70.05 -14.65
N LYS A 230 -15.14 -70.33 -13.50
CA LYS A 230 -14.58 -69.29 -12.62
C LYS A 230 -13.42 -68.54 -13.28
N LEU A 231 -12.60 -69.22 -14.07
CA LEU A 231 -11.51 -68.58 -14.81
C LEU A 231 -12.09 -67.62 -15.87
N GLU A 232 -13.07 -68.08 -16.65
CA GLU A 232 -13.76 -67.25 -17.65
C GLU A 232 -14.46 -66.04 -17.01
N GLU A 233 -15.06 -66.20 -15.82
CA GLU A 233 -15.62 -65.09 -15.04
C GLU A 233 -14.55 -64.06 -14.66
N LYS A 234 -13.39 -64.52 -14.15
CA LYS A 234 -12.28 -63.63 -13.78
C LYS A 234 -11.67 -62.91 -14.98
N GLU A 235 -11.62 -63.55 -16.14
CA GLU A 235 -11.19 -62.90 -17.38
C GLU A 235 -12.17 -61.79 -17.82
N ARG A 236 -13.48 -62.01 -17.67
CA ARG A 236 -14.50 -60.97 -17.92
C ARG A 236 -14.36 -59.79 -16.96
N GLU A 237 -14.24 -60.05 -15.67
CA GLU A 237 -14.01 -59.01 -14.65
C GLU A 237 -12.75 -58.19 -14.96
N TYR A 238 -11.66 -58.85 -15.34
CA TYR A 238 -10.41 -58.18 -15.71
C TYR A 238 -10.57 -57.26 -16.93
N LEU A 239 -11.30 -57.70 -17.96
CA LEU A 239 -11.57 -56.88 -19.14
C LEU A 239 -12.44 -55.66 -18.81
N GLU A 240 -13.42 -55.81 -17.93
CA GLU A 240 -14.28 -54.71 -17.48
C GLU A 240 -13.50 -53.69 -16.65
N LEU A 241 -12.67 -54.15 -15.70
CA LEU A 241 -11.75 -53.29 -14.95
C LEU A 241 -10.76 -52.56 -15.88
N LYS A 242 -10.25 -53.23 -16.90
CA LYS A 242 -9.37 -52.62 -17.90
C LYS A 242 -10.09 -51.52 -18.69
N LYS A 243 -11.36 -51.71 -19.03
CA LYS A 243 -12.18 -50.70 -19.70
C LYS A 243 -12.40 -49.48 -18.80
N ILE A 244 -12.81 -49.69 -17.55
CA ILE A 244 -13.01 -48.62 -16.56
C ILE A 244 -11.70 -47.83 -16.33
N ASN A 245 -10.57 -48.52 -16.23
CA ASN A 245 -9.27 -47.86 -16.05
C ASN A 245 -8.90 -46.95 -17.23
N ASN A 246 -9.22 -47.36 -18.46
CA ASN A 246 -9.01 -46.50 -19.63
C ASN A 246 -9.95 -45.28 -19.62
N GLU A 247 -11.22 -45.45 -19.26
CA GLU A 247 -12.18 -44.34 -19.14
C GLU A 247 -11.73 -43.33 -18.06
N LEU A 248 -11.29 -43.82 -16.89
CA LEU A 248 -10.74 -42.97 -15.83
C LEU A 248 -9.48 -42.21 -16.28
N LYS A 249 -8.62 -42.85 -17.07
CA LYS A 249 -7.43 -42.20 -17.63
C LYS A 249 -7.80 -41.07 -18.59
N ASP A 250 -8.82 -41.27 -19.43
CA ASP A 250 -9.31 -40.26 -20.35
C ASP A 250 -9.98 -39.09 -19.62
N ASP A 251 -10.76 -39.38 -18.57
CA ASP A 251 -11.37 -38.36 -17.71
C ASP A 251 -10.32 -37.54 -16.97
N LEU A 252 -9.27 -38.18 -16.45
CA LEU A 252 -8.15 -37.48 -15.84
C LEU A 252 -7.42 -36.57 -16.85
N MET A 253 -7.23 -37.02 -18.09
CA MET A 253 -6.65 -36.18 -19.15
C MET A 253 -7.56 -34.98 -19.50
N ARG A 254 -8.88 -35.17 -19.58
CA ARG A 254 -9.85 -34.09 -19.79
C ARG A 254 -9.81 -33.07 -18.65
N GLN A 255 -9.81 -33.54 -17.41
CA GLN A 255 -9.75 -32.68 -16.22
C GLN A 255 -8.45 -31.87 -16.18
N ASN A 256 -7.31 -32.48 -16.52
CA ASN A 256 -6.02 -31.78 -16.60
C ASN A 256 -6.02 -30.69 -17.69
N LEU A 257 -6.64 -30.95 -18.84
CA LEU A 257 -6.76 -29.97 -19.91
C LEU A 257 -7.64 -28.78 -19.50
N ASP A 258 -8.76 -29.04 -18.82
CA ASP A 258 -9.65 -27.98 -18.36
C ASP A 258 -9.04 -27.17 -17.21
N HIS A 259 -8.30 -27.81 -16.28
CA HIS A 259 -7.50 -27.09 -15.30
C HIS A 259 -6.44 -26.19 -15.95
N SER A 260 -5.77 -26.66 -17.01
CA SER A 260 -4.84 -25.84 -17.78
C SER A 260 -5.52 -24.63 -18.41
N LYS A 261 -6.68 -24.81 -19.07
CA LYS A 261 -7.47 -23.68 -19.63
C LYS A 261 -7.88 -22.68 -18.55
N VAL A 262 -8.40 -23.15 -17.42
CA VAL A 262 -8.79 -22.29 -16.29
C VAL A 262 -7.60 -21.49 -15.78
N ASN A 263 -6.43 -22.11 -15.64
CA ASN A 263 -5.21 -21.40 -15.23
C ASN A 263 -4.80 -20.33 -16.25
N THR A 264 -4.87 -20.63 -17.56
CA THR A 264 -4.57 -19.62 -18.59
C THR A 264 -5.55 -18.44 -18.58
N MET A 265 -6.84 -18.67 -18.31
CA MET A 265 -7.82 -17.58 -18.18
C MET A 265 -7.56 -16.73 -16.95
N LYS A 266 -7.28 -17.35 -15.80
CA LYS A 266 -6.91 -16.64 -14.57
C LYS A 266 -5.67 -15.76 -14.75
N GLU A 267 -4.65 -16.23 -15.47
CA GLU A 267 -3.45 -15.42 -15.72
C GLU A 267 -3.76 -14.22 -16.64
N LYS A 268 -4.62 -14.40 -17.65
CA LYS A 268 -5.08 -13.29 -18.50
C LYS A 268 -5.89 -12.25 -17.72
N GLU A 269 -6.81 -12.68 -16.86
CA GLU A 269 -7.59 -11.78 -15.99
C GLU A 269 -6.67 -10.99 -15.03
N LYS A 270 -5.68 -11.67 -14.46
CA LYS A 270 -4.67 -11.05 -13.60
C LYS A 270 -3.85 -10.00 -14.34
N GLU A 271 -3.39 -10.31 -15.56
CA GLU A 271 -2.65 -9.36 -16.41
C GLU A 271 -3.51 -8.13 -16.78
N GLU A 272 -4.81 -8.33 -17.06
CA GLU A 272 -5.73 -7.23 -17.34
C GLU A 272 -5.96 -6.34 -16.10
N LEU A 273 -6.13 -6.94 -14.93
CA LEU A 273 -6.26 -6.21 -13.66
C LEU A 273 -4.99 -5.43 -13.32
N GLU A 274 -3.81 -6.00 -13.55
CA GLU A 274 -2.53 -5.33 -13.35
C GLU A 274 -2.37 -4.11 -14.27
N LYS A 275 -2.75 -4.24 -15.56
CA LYS A 275 -2.79 -3.10 -16.50
C LYS A 275 -3.76 -2.01 -16.04
N LYS A 276 -4.96 -2.37 -15.55
CA LYS A 276 -5.92 -1.40 -15.01
C LYS A 276 -5.39 -0.70 -13.75
N LEU A 277 -4.74 -1.43 -12.86
CA LEU A 277 -4.13 -0.89 -11.65
C LEU A 277 -2.99 0.07 -11.98
N GLN A 278 -2.12 -0.28 -12.93
CA GLN A 278 -1.04 0.57 -13.39
C GLN A 278 -1.59 1.88 -13.98
N LYS A 279 -2.60 1.80 -14.87
CA LYS A 279 -3.27 2.98 -15.42
C LYS A 279 -3.83 3.90 -14.33
N LYS A 280 -4.50 3.34 -13.31
CA LYS A 280 -5.03 4.12 -12.18
C LYS A 280 -3.94 4.74 -11.32
N THR A 281 -2.82 4.05 -11.17
CA THR A 281 -1.63 4.58 -10.46
C THR A 281 -1.05 5.78 -11.18
N ASP A 282 -0.96 5.73 -12.51
CA ASP A 282 -0.45 6.84 -13.33
C ASP A 282 -1.43 8.04 -13.35
N GLU A 283 -2.75 7.78 -13.42
CA GLU A 283 -3.79 8.81 -13.24
C GLU A 283 -3.67 9.51 -11.88
N TYR A 284 -3.45 8.75 -10.80
CA TYR A 284 -3.28 9.30 -9.45
C TYR A 284 -2.04 10.18 -9.34
N LYS A 285 -0.89 9.74 -9.89
CA LYS A 285 0.34 10.54 -9.93
C LYS A 285 0.14 11.86 -10.69
N LEU A 286 -0.58 11.83 -11.81
CA LEU A 286 -0.90 13.04 -12.57
C LEU A 286 -1.75 14.02 -11.76
N LEU A 287 -2.81 13.52 -11.11
CA LEU A 287 -3.67 14.34 -10.25
C LEU A 287 -2.91 14.92 -9.05
N GLN A 288 -2.01 14.14 -8.46
CA GLN A 288 -1.15 14.61 -7.38
C GLN A 288 -0.26 15.78 -7.84
N GLY A 289 0.38 15.67 -9.01
CA GLY A 289 1.17 16.76 -9.59
C GLY A 289 0.34 18.02 -9.90
N MET A 290 -0.90 17.85 -10.36
CA MET A 290 -1.83 18.97 -10.56
C MET A 290 -2.19 19.68 -9.25
N ILE A 291 -2.44 18.92 -8.17
CA ILE A 291 -2.73 19.47 -6.84
C ILE A 291 -1.53 20.27 -6.32
N GLU A 292 -0.31 19.78 -6.49
CA GLU A 292 0.91 20.48 -6.08
C GLU A 292 1.08 21.81 -6.84
N THR A 293 0.82 21.82 -8.15
CA THR A 293 0.86 23.03 -8.97
C THR A 293 -0.20 24.04 -8.52
N LEU A 294 -1.45 23.60 -8.30
CA LEU A 294 -2.52 24.47 -7.81
C LEU A 294 -2.23 25.04 -6.41
N LYS A 295 -1.58 24.26 -5.53
CA LYS A 295 -1.13 24.76 -4.22
C LYS A 295 -0.08 25.85 -4.37
N SER A 296 0.90 25.66 -5.25
CA SER A 296 1.92 26.68 -5.55
C SER A 296 1.30 27.96 -6.10
N ASP A 297 0.41 27.85 -7.09
CA ASP A 297 -0.32 28.98 -7.67
C ASP A 297 -1.17 29.72 -6.64
N HIS A 298 -1.83 28.98 -5.74
CA HIS A 298 -2.63 29.58 -4.67
C HIS A 298 -1.76 30.38 -3.69
N GLU A 299 -0.61 29.83 -3.26
CA GLU A 299 0.32 30.54 -2.38
C GLU A 299 0.90 31.77 -3.06
N GLU A 300 1.21 31.71 -4.36
CA GLU A 300 1.66 32.87 -5.13
C GLU A 300 0.58 33.96 -5.15
N ARG A 301 -0.68 33.61 -5.41
CA ARG A 301 -1.81 34.55 -5.37
C ARG A 301 -2.00 35.16 -3.98
N LEU A 302 -1.88 34.36 -2.92
CA LEU A 302 -1.93 34.87 -1.55
C LEU A 302 -0.81 35.88 -1.27
N ASN A 303 0.41 35.60 -1.73
CA ASN A 303 1.53 36.52 -1.59
C ASN A 303 1.32 37.83 -2.35
N ARG A 304 0.78 37.77 -3.58
CA ARG A 304 0.40 38.96 -4.35
C ARG A 304 -0.68 39.77 -3.63
N LEU A 305 -1.71 39.12 -3.07
CA LEU A 305 -2.76 39.80 -2.28
C LEU A 305 -2.20 40.46 -1.02
N ARG A 306 -1.29 39.79 -0.29
CA ARG A 306 -0.59 40.37 0.86
C ARG A 306 0.19 41.64 0.46
N ALA A 307 0.86 41.63 -0.69
CA ALA A 307 1.59 42.79 -1.21
C ALA A 307 0.66 43.95 -1.58
N ILE A 308 -0.43 43.67 -2.31
CA ILE A 308 -1.45 44.68 -2.66
C ILE A 308 -2.06 45.30 -1.40
N ASN A 309 -2.35 44.49 -0.37
CA ASN A 309 -2.92 45.01 0.87
C ASN A 309 -1.96 45.92 1.63
N LYS A 310 -0.66 45.60 1.66
CA LYS A 310 0.37 46.49 2.22
C LYS A 310 0.39 47.84 1.50
N GLU A 311 0.32 47.82 0.18
CA GLU A 311 0.32 49.04 -0.64
C GLU A 311 -0.96 49.86 -0.44
N LYS A 312 -2.12 49.21 -0.34
CA LYS A 312 -3.39 49.86 0.00
C LYS A 312 -3.29 50.61 1.34
N VAL A 313 -2.77 49.97 2.38
CA VAL A 313 -2.60 50.60 3.70
C VAL A 313 -1.66 51.81 3.63
N ARG A 314 -0.57 51.70 2.85
CA ARG A 314 0.36 52.82 2.60
C ARG A 314 -0.35 54.01 1.95
N LEU A 315 -1.07 53.76 0.85
CA LEU A 315 -1.83 54.78 0.11
C LEU A 315 -2.96 55.40 0.94
N GLU A 316 -3.66 54.62 1.76
CA GLU A 316 -4.67 55.13 2.70
C GLU A 316 -4.05 56.07 3.75
N GLY A 317 -2.85 55.74 4.23
CA GLY A 317 -2.07 56.62 5.11
C GLY A 317 -1.67 57.94 4.43
N GLU A 318 -1.17 57.86 3.20
CA GLU A 318 -0.83 59.05 2.40
C GLU A 318 -2.04 59.92 2.11
N HIS A 319 -3.17 59.32 1.73
CA HIS A 319 -4.41 60.04 1.47
C HIS A 319 -4.91 60.77 2.73
N LYS A 320 -4.84 60.12 3.91
CA LYS A 320 -5.17 60.78 5.19
C LYS A 320 -4.26 61.99 5.45
N LYS A 321 -2.96 61.87 5.20
CA LYS A 321 -2.00 62.98 5.34
C LYS A 321 -2.31 64.13 4.37
N VAL A 322 -2.55 63.84 3.10
CA VAL A 322 -2.94 64.85 2.11
C VAL A 322 -4.24 65.54 2.51
N LEU A 323 -5.20 64.81 3.08
CA LEU A 323 -6.46 65.38 3.55
C LEU A 323 -6.25 66.32 4.76
N THR A 324 -5.34 66.00 5.69
CA THR A 324 -4.98 66.91 6.78
C THR A 324 -4.26 68.16 6.26
N ASP A 325 -3.27 67.98 5.37
CA ASP A 325 -2.53 69.08 4.77
C ASP A 325 -3.46 70.03 3.99
N LYS A 326 -4.45 69.48 3.27
CA LYS A 326 -5.49 70.24 2.57
C LYS A 326 -6.35 71.04 3.55
N LYS A 327 -6.79 70.44 4.66
CA LYS A 327 -7.57 71.14 5.69
C LYS A 327 -6.78 72.27 6.32
N ASP A 328 -5.50 72.05 6.62
CA ASP A 328 -4.62 73.08 7.18
C ASP A 328 -4.40 74.24 6.19
N ALA A 329 -4.22 73.93 4.91
CA ALA A 329 -4.12 74.93 3.85
C ALA A 329 -5.42 75.74 3.70
N GLU A 330 -6.58 75.09 3.76
CA GLU A 330 -7.89 75.73 3.71
C GLU A 330 -8.09 76.68 4.91
N ILE A 331 -7.73 76.24 6.13
CA ILE A 331 -7.76 77.09 7.33
C ILE A 331 -6.86 78.32 7.16
N LYS A 332 -5.64 78.14 6.63
CA LYS A 332 -4.73 79.26 6.34
C LYS A 332 -5.30 80.22 5.30
N PHE A 333 -5.92 79.69 4.25
CA PHE A 333 -6.55 80.49 3.21
C PHE A 333 -7.72 81.31 3.77
N GLN A 334 -8.58 80.70 4.58
CA GLN A 334 -9.69 81.40 5.25
C GLN A 334 -9.19 82.49 6.22
N ALA A 335 -8.09 82.23 6.94
CA ALA A 335 -7.47 83.23 7.81
C ALA A 335 -6.92 84.43 7.01
N LEU A 336 -6.26 84.17 5.87
CA LEU A 336 -5.77 85.23 4.98
C LEU A 336 -6.92 86.02 4.33
N ASP A 337 -8.00 85.35 3.90
CA ASP A 337 -9.19 86.01 3.35
C ASP A 337 -9.86 86.91 4.41
N ARG A 338 -9.95 86.44 5.66
CA ARG A 338 -10.43 87.24 6.79
C ARG A 338 -9.55 88.47 7.03
N GLN A 339 -8.23 88.30 7.04
CA GLN A 339 -7.27 89.39 7.20
C GLN A 339 -7.37 90.41 6.06
N ALA A 340 -7.55 89.95 4.82
CA ALA A 340 -7.74 90.82 3.65
C ALA A 340 -9.04 91.62 3.75
N LYS A 341 -10.15 90.99 4.20
CA LYS A 341 -11.43 91.67 4.46
C LYS A 341 -11.31 92.71 5.57
N GLU A 342 -10.66 92.38 6.68
CA GLU A 342 -10.41 93.31 7.79
C GLU A 342 -9.55 94.51 7.34
N ALA A 343 -8.49 94.27 6.58
CA ALA A 343 -7.66 95.33 6.00
C ALA A 343 -8.45 96.23 5.05
N ARG A 344 -9.33 95.65 4.22
CA ARG A 344 -10.21 96.40 3.32
C ARG A 344 -11.22 97.27 4.09
N ILE A 345 -11.88 96.72 5.10
CA ILE A 345 -12.82 97.47 5.96
C ILE A 345 -12.08 98.63 6.66
N LYS A 346 -10.87 98.37 7.18
CA LYS A 346 -10.05 99.40 7.82
C LYS A 346 -9.72 100.54 6.83
N HIS A 347 -9.30 100.19 5.62
CA HIS A 347 -9.03 101.17 4.57
C HIS A 347 -10.30 101.93 4.15
N GLU A 348 -11.44 101.25 3.99
CA GLU A 348 -12.74 101.90 3.70
C GLU A 348 -13.13 102.89 4.79
N ASN A 349 -12.94 102.55 6.08
CA ASN A 349 -13.17 103.45 7.21
C ASN A 349 -12.23 104.66 7.18
N GLU A 350 -10.93 104.45 6.95
CA GLU A 350 -9.94 105.54 6.82
C GLU A 350 -10.31 106.49 5.67
N VAL A 351 -10.78 105.95 4.53
CA VAL A 351 -11.28 106.75 3.41
C VAL A 351 -12.52 107.55 3.81
N CYS A 352 -13.47 106.96 4.53
CA CYS A 352 -14.65 107.68 5.03
C CYS A 352 -14.28 108.82 5.98
N ASP A 353 -13.33 108.60 6.91
CA ASP A 353 -12.84 109.63 7.82
C ASP A 353 -12.16 110.78 7.06
N LEU A 354 -11.33 110.44 6.07
CA LEU A 354 -10.70 111.43 5.19
C LEU A 354 -11.73 112.22 4.38
N GLN A 355 -12.76 111.55 3.84
CA GLN A 355 -13.86 112.23 3.12
C GLN A 355 -14.64 113.17 4.04
N SER A 356 -14.93 112.76 5.28
CA SER A 356 -15.59 113.61 6.28
C SER A 356 -14.75 114.86 6.63
N ASN A 357 -13.44 114.67 6.81
CA ASN A 357 -12.50 115.76 7.05
C ASN A 357 -12.42 116.72 5.85
N ILE A 358 -12.35 116.20 4.62
CA ILE A 358 -12.39 117.02 3.39
C ILE A 358 -13.68 117.83 3.35
N LYS A 359 -14.84 117.21 3.61
CA LYS A 359 -16.14 117.91 3.62
C LYS A 359 -16.20 119.02 4.67
N THR A 360 -15.69 118.75 5.88
CA THR A 360 -15.60 119.75 6.95
C THR A 360 -14.70 120.92 6.56
N THR A 361 -13.57 120.61 5.93
CA THR A 361 -12.62 121.62 5.43
C THR A 361 -13.23 122.45 4.31
N LEU A 362 -13.98 121.82 3.38
CA LEU A 362 -14.71 122.51 2.32
C LEU A 362 -15.77 123.46 2.89
N MET A 363 -16.58 123.03 3.86
CA MET A 363 -17.55 123.92 4.52
C MET A 363 -16.85 125.13 5.18
N ARG A 364 -15.68 124.92 5.78
CA ARG A 364 -14.90 126.01 6.38
C ARG A 364 -14.29 126.95 5.33
N ILE A 365 -13.90 126.43 4.16
CA ILE A 365 -13.46 127.25 3.03
C ILE A 365 -14.63 128.10 2.51
N GLU A 366 -15.81 127.52 2.32
CA GLU A 366 -17.02 128.26 1.92
C GLU A 366 -17.37 129.38 2.91
N GLU A 367 -17.27 129.11 4.21
CA GLU A 367 -17.47 130.12 5.27
C GLU A 367 -16.44 131.26 5.17
N LEU A 368 -15.17 130.93 4.96
CA LEU A 368 -14.12 131.92 4.73
C LEU A 368 -14.31 132.71 3.42
N GLU A 369 -14.84 132.10 2.37
CA GLU A 369 -15.20 132.79 1.12
C GLU A 369 -16.38 133.75 1.30
N LYS A 370 -17.34 133.38 2.14
CA LYS A 370 -18.43 134.27 2.56
C LYS A 370 -17.89 135.45 3.36
N ASP A 371 -17.06 135.21 4.37
CA ASP A 371 -16.42 136.27 5.16
C ASP A 371 -15.58 137.21 4.28
N LYS A 372 -14.85 136.66 3.32
CA LYS A 372 -14.09 137.44 2.33
C LYS A 372 -15.01 138.32 1.49
N SER A 373 -16.16 137.80 1.07
CA SER A 373 -17.15 138.55 0.29
C SER A 373 -17.79 139.67 1.13
N GLU A 374 -18.11 139.40 2.41
CA GLU A 374 -18.60 140.41 3.34
C GLU A 374 -17.56 141.50 3.62
N LEU A 375 -16.29 141.13 3.81
CA LEU A 375 -15.18 142.07 3.95
C LEU A 375 -15.00 142.92 2.70
N ALA A 376 -15.08 142.34 1.50
CA ALA A 376 -15.03 143.08 0.24
C ALA A 376 -16.21 144.06 0.10
N GLN A 377 -17.39 143.68 0.59
CA GLN A 377 -18.55 144.57 0.62
C GLN A 377 -18.36 145.72 1.61
N ARG A 378 -17.85 145.43 2.82
CA ARG A 378 -17.50 146.45 3.82
C ARG A 378 -16.41 147.41 3.32
N LEU A 379 -15.41 146.88 2.61
CA LEU A 379 -14.37 147.67 1.97
C LEU A 379 -14.96 148.64 0.93
N ASN A 380 -15.84 148.16 0.04
CA ASN A 380 -16.55 149.00 -0.93
C ASN A 380 -17.42 150.08 -0.28
N VAL A 381 -18.04 149.80 0.88
CA VAL A 381 -18.79 150.79 1.66
C VAL A 381 -17.83 151.85 2.21
N SER A 382 -16.72 151.43 2.82
CA SER A 382 -15.72 152.33 3.37
C SER A 382 -15.02 153.16 2.30
N GLU A 383 -14.79 152.61 1.11
CA GLU A 383 -14.27 153.36 -0.05
C GLU A 383 -15.25 154.45 -0.50
N ARG A 384 -16.56 154.15 -0.55
CA ARG A 384 -17.59 155.17 -0.84
C ARG A 384 -17.67 156.26 0.23
N GLU A 385 -17.57 155.89 1.51
CA GLU A 385 -17.51 156.84 2.61
C GLU A 385 -16.27 157.73 2.52
N ASN A 386 -15.11 157.15 2.20
CA ASN A 386 -13.87 157.90 1.99
C ASN A 386 -13.96 158.84 0.77
N GLU A 387 -14.61 158.43 -0.33
CA GLU A 387 -14.88 159.35 -1.44
C GLU A 387 -15.81 160.49 -1.03
N GLY A 388 -16.81 160.22 -0.18
CA GLY A 388 -17.66 161.24 0.43
C GLY A 388 -16.87 162.24 1.28
N LEU A 389 -16.02 161.75 2.18
CA LEU A 389 -15.12 162.58 3.00
C LEU A 389 -14.11 163.36 2.15
N LYS A 390 -13.66 162.80 1.03
CA LYS A 390 -12.76 163.49 0.09
C LYS A 390 -13.45 164.66 -0.61
N LEU A 391 -14.73 164.52 -0.96
CA LEU A 391 -15.55 165.61 -1.47
C LEU A 391 -15.78 166.70 -0.42
N GLU A 392 -15.98 166.30 0.84
CA GLU A 392 -16.19 167.21 1.96
C GLU A 392 -14.91 167.98 2.32
N ASN A 393 -13.76 167.30 2.35
CA ASN A 393 -12.45 167.95 2.47
C ASN A 393 -12.19 168.94 1.34
N LYS A 394 -12.59 168.62 0.10
CA LYS A 394 -12.48 169.56 -1.02
C LYS A 394 -13.36 170.80 -0.82
N LYS A 395 -14.59 170.64 -0.31
CA LYS A 395 -15.45 171.78 0.07
C LYS A 395 -14.83 172.62 1.17
N LEU A 396 -14.21 171.99 2.17
CA LEU A 396 -13.53 172.68 3.25
C LEU A 396 -12.29 173.42 2.76
N GLU A 397 -11.48 172.83 1.86
CA GLU A 397 -10.33 173.49 1.22
C GLU A 397 -10.76 174.70 0.38
N ASP A 398 -11.86 174.59 -0.38
CA ASP A 398 -12.40 175.70 -1.15
C ASP A 398 -12.95 176.82 -0.24
N GLY A 399 -13.56 176.44 0.89
CA GLY A 399 -13.95 177.37 1.96
C GLY A 399 -12.73 178.06 2.59
N LEU A 400 -11.66 177.32 2.83
CA LEU A 400 -10.41 177.82 3.40
C LEU A 400 -9.73 178.82 2.46
N ARG A 401 -9.64 178.50 1.16
CA ARG A 401 -9.15 179.42 0.12
C ARG A 401 -9.94 180.73 0.05
N LYS A 402 -11.25 180.67 0.27
CA LYS A 402 -12.11 181.86 0.30
C LYS A 402 -11.83 182.74 1.52
N THR A 403 -11.71 182.12 2.70
CA THR A 403 -11.35 182.84 3.93
C THR A 403 -9.92 183.38 3.92
N GLU A 404 -9.00 182.71 3.21
CA GLU A 404 -7.62 183.15 3.05
C GLU A 404 -7.52 184.35 2.10
N GLY A 405 -8.36 184.39 1.05
CA GLY A 405 -8.56 185.60 0.25
C GLY A 405 -9.14 186.78 1.05
N GLU A 406 -10.06 186.51 1.98
CA GLU A 406 -10.60 187.55 2.89
C GLU A 406 -9.55 188.05 3.90
N LYS A 407 -8.68 187.15 4.38
CA LYS A 407 -7.54 187.47 5.25
C LYS A 407 -6.49 188.35 4.55
N ASP A 408 -6.22 188.12 3.26
CA ASP A 408 -5.29 188.94 2.49
C ASP A 408 -5.85 190.35 2.22
N ILE A 409 -7.16 190.47 2.01
CA ILE A 409 -7.84 191.78 1.91
C ILE A 409 -7.73 192.55 3.24
N LEU A 410 -7.95 191.87 4.37
CA LEU A 410 -7.82 192.47 5.70
C LEU A 410 -6.36 192.84 6.04
N SER A 411 -5.39 192.00 5.67
CA SER A 411 -3.96 192.29 5.85
C SER A 411 -3.48 193.47 5.02
N THR A 412 -4.08 193.69 3.84
CA THR A 412 -3.81 194.86 2.99
C THR A 412 -4.40 196.13 3.60
N ARG A 413 -5.60 196.07 4.19
CA ARG A 413 -6.20 197.18 4.96
C ARG A 413 -5.41 197.53 6.22
N LEU A 414 -4.85 196.53 6.91
CA LEU A 414 -4.04 196.75 8.11
C LEU A 414 -2.69 197.42 7.75
N ARG A 415 -2.04 197.02 6.64
CA ARG A 415 -0.85 197.71 6.12
C ARG A 415 -1.12 199.14 5.67
N GLN A 416 -2.33 199.48 5.23
CA GLN A 416 -2.70 200.88 4.93
C GLN A 416 -2.90 201.73 6.19
N TYR A 417 -3.21 201.12 7.34
CA TYR A 417 -3.40 201.83 8.61
C TYR A 417 -2.07 202.16 9.30
N ASP A 418 -1.07 201.27 9.17
CA ASP A 418 0.24 201.44 9.82
C ASP A 418 1.21 202.39 9.05
N LEU A 419 0.85 202.84 7.85
CA LEU A 419 1.66 203.74 7.00
C LEU A 419 1.49 205.24 7.30
N GLN A 420 0.83 205.63 8.41
CA GLN A 420 0.50 207.04 8.71
C GLN A 420 1.17 207.65 9.97
N LYS A 421 2.09 206.97 10.68
CA LYS A 421 2.82 207.59 11.80
C LYS A 421 4.25 207.07 11.92
N TYR A 422 5.21 207.96 11.59
CA TYR A 422 6.65 207.87 11.88
C TYR A 422 7.38 206.73 11.14
N THR A 423 7.92 206.93 9.93
CA THR A 423 9.06 207.78 9.53
C THR A 423 10.35 207.58 10.38
N VAL A 424 11.26 206.79 9.77
CA VAL A 424 12.74 206.92 9.71
C VAL A 424 13.54 206.41 10.95
N PRO A 425 14.75 205.85 10.78
CA PRO A 425 15.13 204.62 10.05
C PRO A 425 16.21 203.82 10.83
N ASN A 426 16.87 202.88 10.14
CA ASN A 426 18.30 202.56 10.16
C ASN A 426 18.74 201.13 10.57
N PHE A 427 19.39 200.48 9.60
CA PHE A 427 20.44 199.45 9.68
C PHE A 427 20.02 198.06 10.26
N SER A 428 20.51 196.90 9.79
CA SER A 428 21.51 196.50 8.80
C SER A 428 21.52 194.96 8.73
N SER A 429 21.73 194.40 7.52
CA SER A 429 22.51 193.18 7.18
C SER A 429 22.22 191.82 7.89
N VAL A 430 22.06 190.67 7.22
CA VAL A 430 23.17 189.81 6.69
C VAL A 430 22.51 188.49 6.19
N VAL A 431 22.61 188.14 4.88
CA VAL A 431 23.41 187.03 4.27
C VAL A 431 22.67 185.68 4.17
N ARG A 432 22.37 185.19 2.95
CA ARG A 432 23.00 184.07 2.18
C ARG A 432 22.84 182.66 2.84
N HIS A 433 22.75 181.51 2.18
CA HIS A 433 23.06 181.05 0.82
C HIS A 433 22.51 179.61 0.63
N GLN A 434 22.22 179.24 -0.62
CA GLN A 434 22.66 178.02 -1.34
C GLN A 434 22.24 176.60 -0.91
N ASN A 435 21.62 175.92 -1.89
CA ASN A 435 22.07 174.72 -2.62
C ASN A 435 22.56 173.43 -1.94
N PHE A 436 22.39 172.36 -2.74
CA PHE A 436 23.09 171.06 -2.79
C PHE A 436 22.50 169.96 -1.90
N THR A 437 21.69 169.03 -2.44
CA THR A 437 21.99 167.85 -3.30
C THR A 437 22.32 166.58 -2.52
N ALA A 438 21.57 165.55 -2.94
CA ALA A 438 22.04 164.23 -3.37
C ALA A 438 22.50 163.18 -2.34
N GLN A 439 22.09 161.97 -2.74
CA GLN A 439 22.61 160.63 -2.44
C GLN A 439 21.86 159.89 -1.34
N ALA A 440 21.55 158.61 -1.49
CA ALA A 440 21.52 157.69 -2.62
C ALA A 440 20.73 156.45 -2.15
N ARG A 441 20.14 155.71 -3.11
CA ARG A 441 19.98 154.24 -3.22
C ARG A 441 20.36 153.32 -2.03
N PRO A 442 19.92 152.03 -1.99
CA PRO A 442 18.91 151.30 -2.79
C PRO A 442 18.06 150.26 -1.98
N PRO A 443 17.15 149.49 -2.64
CA PRO A 443 16.53 148.24 -2.12
C PRO A 443 17.48 147.02 -2.30
N PRO A 444 17.30 145.85 -1.62
CA PRO A 444 16.56 144.67 -2.15
C PRO A 444 15.94 143.70 -1.07
N LYS A 445 14.82 142.97 -1.28
CA LYS A 445 14.59 141.65 -1.98
C LYS A 445 14.90 140.38 -1.10
N PRO A 446 14.56 139.12 -1.50
CA PRO A 446 13.84 138.11 -0.70
C PRO A 446 14.63 136.78 -0.45
N GLN A 447 14.06 135.80 0.28
CA GLN A 447 14.11 134.31 0.06
C GLN A 447 14.02 133.44 1.34
N TRP A 448 13.03 132.55 1.35
CA TRP A 448 12.95 131.14 1.82
C TRP A 448 13.96 130.52 2.81
N ARG A 449 13.47 129.85 3.88
CA ARG A 449 13.62 128.38 4.11
C ARG A 449 12.84 127.82 5.32
N ARG A 450 12.57 126.51 5.22
CA ARG A 450 11.80 125.55 6.04
C ARG A 450 12.37 125.24 7.45
N GLY A 451 11.50 124.65 8.29
CA GLY A 451 11.85 123.64 9.33
C GLY A 451 11.11 123.87 10.66
N ASN A 452 9.83 123.53 10.80
CA ASN A 452 9.22 122.22 11.10
C ASN A 452 9.60 121.66 12.51
N GLN A 453 8.70 121.81 13.49
CA GLN A 453 8.71 121.15 14.80
C GLN A 453 7.34 120.48 15.05
N GLY A 454 7.37 119.23 15.56
CA GLY A 454 6.34 118.55 16.38
C GLY A 454 4.97 118.32 15.72
N LYS A 455 4.41 117.12 15.67
CA LYS A 455 4.51 115.90 16.49
C LYS A 455 4.17 114.70 15.64
#